data_AF-A0A7C8F8I1-F1
#
_entry.id   AF-A0A7C8F8I1-F1
#
_cell.length_a   1.000
_cell.length_b   1.000
_cell.length_c   1.000
_cell.angle_alpha   90.00
_cell.angle_beta   90.00
_cell.angle_gamma   90.00
#
_symmetry.space_group_name_H-M   'P 1'
#
loop_
_entity.id
_entity.type
_entity.pdbx_description
1 polymer ?
#
loop_
_entity_poly.entity_id
_entity_poly.type
_entity_poly.pdbx_seq_one_letter_code
_entity_poly.pdbx_strand_id
1 'polypeptide(L)'
;MDLKKTAVVVNGFVHDFAAGIWLAIIVTISVLHTAHLKDASVTSILNQLERTFFWWSVVAAVLIMATGAGRTFTYVDNWYGEDAERQRRKALIVKHVILFSAYALGYLWIWSKVFHSV
;
A
#
# COMPACT_ATOMS: atom_id res chain seq x y z
N MET A 1 -7.89 -29.09 -6.67
CA MET A 1 -8.09 -27.62 -6.67
C MET A 1 -7.44 -27.08 -7.94
N ASP A 2 -8.14 -26.24 -8.70
CA ASP A 2 -7.63 -25.70 -9.96
C ASP A 2 -6.49 -24.69 -9.70
N LEU A 3 -5.32 -24.94 -10.29
CA LEU A 3 -4.09 -24.15 -10.09
C LEU A 3 -4.32 -22.65 -10.37
N LYS A 4 -5.19 -22.36 -11.35
CA LYS A 4 -5.56 -20.98 -11.72
C LYS A 4 -6.34 -20.29 -10.61
N LYS A 5 -7.29 -20.99 -9.98
CA LYS A 5 -8.07 -20.46 -8.86
C LYS A 5 -7.19 -20.20 -7.65
N THR A 6 -6.24 -21.09 -7.37
CA THR A 6 -5.26 -20.89 -6.29
C THR A 6 -4.42 -19.64 -6.53
N ALA A 7 -3.91 -19.44 -7.76
CA ALA A 7 -3.12 -18.26 -8.11
C ALA A 7 -3.93 -16.95 -7.93
N VAL A 8 -5.20 -16.94 -8.31
CA VAL A 8 -6.10 -15.78 -8.11
C VAL A 8 -6.26 -15.45 -6.62
N VAL A 9 -6.50 -16.47 -5.78
CA VAL A 9 -6.66 -16.30 -4.33
C VAL A 9 -5.36 -15.81 -3.69
N VAL A 10 -4.22 -16.42 -4.03
CA VAL A 10 -2.91 -16.04 -3.49
C VAL A 10 -2.53 -14.62 -3.91
N ASN A 11 -2.71 -14.26 -5.19
CA ASN A 11 -2.50 -12.88 -5.64
C ASN A 11 -3.42 -11.91 -4.89
N GLY A 12 -4.66 -12.33 -4.65
CA GLY A 12 -5.61 -11.61 -3.84
C GLY A 12 -5.08 -11.32 -2.43
N PHE A 13 -4.66 -12.37 -1.73
CA PHE A 13 -4.10 -12.30 -0.39
C PHE A 13 -2.85 -11.43 -0.31
N VAL A 14 -1.88 -11.63 -1.22
CA VAL A 14 -0.62 -10.86 -1.22
C VAL A 14 -0.89 -9.37 -1.43
N HIS A 15 -1.82 -9.01 -2.32
CA HIS A 15 -2.20 -7.63 -2.54
C HIS A 15 -2.75 -6.96 -1.28
N ASP A 16 -3.71 -7.61 -0.62
CA ASP A 16 -4.38 -7.04 0.56
C ASP A 16 -3.43 -7.04 1.78
N PHE A 17 -2.59 -8.07 1.92
CA PHE A 17 -1.57 -8.17 2.96
C PHE A 17 -0.50 -7.08 2.81
N ALA A 18 0.00 -6.85 1.59
CA ALA A 18 0.95 -5.79 1.32
C ALA A 18 0.37 -4.40 1.62
N ALA A 19 -0.92 -4.19 1.34
CA ALA A 19 -1.62 -2.95 1.71
C ALA A 19 -1.69 -2.76 3.24
N GLY A 20 -1.95 -3.83 3.99
CA GLY A 20 -1.88 -3.81 5.45
C GLY A 20 -0.48 -3.49 5.98
N ILE A 21 0.56 -4.09 5.41
CA ILE A 21 1.96 -3.79 5.76
C ILE A 21 2.28 -2.33 5.48
N TRP A 22 1.92 -1.82 4.29
CA TRP A 22 2.17 -0.43 3.94
C TRP A 22 1.56 0.52 4.99
N LEU A 23 0.28 0.34 5.34
CA LEU A 23 -0.40 1.18 6.31
C LEU A 23 0.24 1.07 7.70
N ALA A 24 0.56 -0.15 8.14
CA ALA A 24 1.23 -0.37 9.41
C ALA A 24 2.57 0.39 9.47
N ILE A 25 3.35 0.36 8.39
CA ILE A 25 4.61 1.08 8.31
C ILE A 25 4.40 2.60 8.39
N ILE A 26 3.42 3.17 7.68
CA ILE A 26 3.11 4.62 7.76
C ILE A 26 2.85 5.04 9.23
N VAL A 27 2.08 4.24 9.95
CA VAL A 27 1.78 4.45 11.37
C VAL A 27 3.03 4.28 12.23
N THR A 28 3.80 3.22 12.02
CA THR A 28 5.05 2.95 12.75
C THR A 28 6.05 4.10 12.61
N ILE A 29 6.28 4.61 11.40
CA ILE A 29 7.17 5.76 11.17
C ILE A 29 6.68 6.98 11.96
N SER A 30 5.37 7.22 12.01
CA SER A 30 4.81 8.34 12.78
C SER A 30 5.03 8.19 14.29
N VAL A 31 4.93 6.96 14.81
CA VAL A 31 5.21 6.66 16.23
C VAL A 31 6.69 6.80 16.55
N LEU A 32 7.58 6.26 15.70
CA LEU A 32 9.04 6.35 15.88
C LEU A 32 9.51 7.81 15.86
N HIS A 33 9.00 8.61 14.93
CA HIS A 33 9.34 10.03 14.86
C HIS A 33 8.90 10.79 16.11
N THR A 34 7.77 10.42 16.71
CA THR A 34 7.34 11.01 17.98
C THR A 34 8.25 10.59 19.15
N ALA A 35 8.81 9.37 19.12
CA ALA A 35 9.76 8.90 20.13
C ALA A 35 11.14 9.54 19.98
N HIS A 36 11.59 9.77 18.74
CA HIS A 36 12.81 10.50 18.41
C HIS A 36 12.83 11.88 19.08
N LEU A 37 11.74 12.65 18.99
CA LEU A 37 11.66 13.98 19.59
C LEU A 37 11.79 14.02 21.13
N LYS A 38 11.76 12.87 21.81
CA LYS A 38 11.78 12.80 23.29
C LYS A 38 13.16 12.53 23.88
N ASP A 39 14.05 11.88 23.13
CA ASP A 39 15.36 11.46 23.64
C ASP A 39 16.44 11.51 22.55
N ALA A 40 17.42 12.39 22.75
CA ALA A 40 18.53 12.59 21.85
C ALA A 40 19.44 11.35 21.73
N SER A 41 19.49 10.50 22.76
CA SER A 41 20.38 9.33 22.79
C SER A 41 19.97 8.24 21.79
N VAL A 42 18.68 8.14 21.47
CA VAL A 42 18.13 7.12 20.53
C VAL A 42 17.89 7.67 19.13
N THR A 43 18.01 8.98 18.94
CA THR A 43 17.70 9.71 17.71
C THR A 43 18.37 9.11 16.46
N SER A 44 19.67 8.81 16.54
CA SER A 44 20.39 8.26 15.38
C SER A 44 19.86 6.90 14.94
N ILE A 45 19.51 6.03 15.90
CA ILE A 45 19.00 4.68 15.62
C ILE A 45 17.58 4.78 15.05
N LEU A 46 16.74 5.63 15.64
CA LEU A 46 15.37 5.83 15.17
C LEU A 46 15.32 6.42 13.76
N ASN A 47 16.19 7.37 13.42
CA ASN A 47 16.33 7.90 12.06
C ASN A 47 16.68 6.80 11.04
N GLN A 48 17.57 5.88 11.40
CA GLN A 48 17.93 4.77 10.52
C GLN A 48 16.75 3.80 10.33
N LEU A 49 16.00 3.51 11.40
CA LEU A 49 14.80 2.68 11.34
C LEU A 49 13.70 3.34 10.49
N GLU A 50 13.44 4.63 10.66
CA GLU A 50 12.46 5.39 9.86
C GLU A 50 12.77 5.30 8.36
N ARG A 51 14.04 5.48 7.96
CA ARG A 51 14.47 5.33 6.56
C ARG A 51 14.35 3.91 6.05
N THR A 52 14.68 2.93 6.89
CA THR A 52 14.54 1.51 6.54
C THR A 52 13.08 1.16 6.32
N PHE A 53 12.20 1.55 7.25
CA PHE A 53 10.77 1.36 7.13
C PHE A 53 10.20 2.10 5.91
N PHE A 54 10.67 3.31 5.60
CA PHE A 54 10.26 4.01 4.38
C PHE A 54 10.54 3.18 3.12
N TRP A 55 11.72 2.59 2.97
CA TRP A 55 11.99 1.74 1.81
C TRP A 55 11.17 0.44 1.80
N TRP A 56 10.87 -0.13 2.96
CA TRP A 56 9.94 -1.26 3.06
C TRP A 56 8.51 -0.89 2.65
N SER A 57 8.04 0.32 2.95
CA SER A 57 6.73 0.78 2.48
C SER A 57 6.71 0.98 0.96
N VAL A 58 7.81 1.45 0.37
CA VAL A 58 7.97 1.53 -1.09
C VAL A 58 7.90 0.14 -1.71
N VAL A 59 8.61 -0.85 -1.16
CA VAL A 59 8.52 -2.25 -1.61
C VAL A 59 7.08 -2.77 -1.51
N ALA A 60 6.39 -2.52 -0.40
CA ALA A 60 4.99 -2.90 -0.24
C ALA A 60 4.09 -2.25 -1.30
N ALA A 61 4.27 -0.96 -1.58
CA ALA A 61 3.52 -0.25 -2.62
C ALA A 61 3.78 -0.84 -4.03
N VAL A 62 5.02 -1.20 -4.35
CA VAL A 62 5.37 -1.88 -5.61
C VAL A 62 4.66 -3.24 -5.71
N LEU A 63 4.65 -4.02 -4.63
CA LEU A 63 3.96 -5.32 -4.60
C LEU A 63 2.45 -5.17 -4.82
N ILE A 64 1.83 -4.15 -4.24
CA ILE A 64 0.39 -3.86 -4.40
C ILE A 64 0.07 -3.51 -5.85
N MET A 65 0.92 -2.69 -6.48
CA MET A 65 0.77 -2.33 -7.89
C MET A 65 0.93 -3.54 -8.81
N ALA A 66 1.96 -4.36 -8.59
CA ALA A 66 2.22 -5.56 -9.38
C ALA A 66 1.07 -6.59 -9.25
N THR A 67 0.62 -6.87 -8.03
CA THR A 67 -0.48 -7.81 -7.75
C THR A 67 -1.84 -7.25 -8.17
N GLY A 68 -2.02 -5.92 -8.09
CA GLY A 68 -3.20 -5.21 -8.56
C GLY A 68 -3.36 -5.28 -10.08
N ALA A 69 -2.26 -5.08 -10.82
CA ALA A 69 -2.22 -5.27 -12.28
C ALA A 69 -2.56 -6.72 -12.66
N GLY A 70 -2.09 -7.70 -11.88
CA GLY A 70 -2.47 -9.11 -12.04
C GLY A 70 -3.98 -9.38 -11.95
N ARG A 71 -4.70 -8.65 -11.07
CA ARG A 71 -6.17 -8.79 -10.92
C ARG A 71 -6.93 -8.35 -12.17
N THR A 72 -6.41 -7.41 -12.96
CA THR A 72 -7.05 -6.92 -14.20
C THR A 72 -7.15 -8.00 -15.28
N PHE A 73 -6.21 -8.96 -15.31
CA PHE A 73 -6.17 -10.03 -16.32
C PHE A 73 -7.02 -11.25 -15.95
N THR A 74 -7.51 -11.34 -14.71
CA THR A 74 -8.25 -12.51 -14.20
C THR A 74 -9.77 -12.35 -14.23
N TYR A 75 -10.30 -11.15 -14.51
CA TYR A 75 -11.75 -10.89 -14.62
C TYR A 75 -12.18 -10.80 -16.09
N VAL A 76 -12.47 -11.93 -16.73
CA VAL A 76 -12.83 -11.96 -18.17
C VAL A 76 -14.27 -12.40 -18.46
N ASP A 77 -15.02 -12.93 -17.48
CA ASP A 77 -16.36 -13.48 -17.76
C ASP A 77 -17.49 -12.48 -17.50
N ASN A 78 -18.15 -12.07 -18.59
CA ASN A 78 -19.19 -11.04 -18.63
C ASN A 78 -20.58 -11.59 -18.25
N TRP A 79 -20.84 -11.77 -16.95
CA TRP A 79 -22.04 -12.47 -16.46
C TRP A 79 -23.28 -11.58 -16.24
N TYR A 80 -23.13 -10.25 -16.09
CA TYR A 80 -24.19 -9.38 -15.53
C TYR A 80 -24.77 -8.31 -16.48
N GLY A 81 -24.41 -8.31 -17.77
CA GLY A 81 -24.92 -7.35 -18.78
C GLY A 81 -24.18 -6.01 -18.82
N GLU A 82 -24.29 -5.29 -19.95
CA GLU A 82 -23.47 -4.09 -20.26
C GLU A 82 -23.61 -2.96 -19.24
N ASP A 83 -24.81 -2.70 -18.72
CA ASP A 83 -25.04 -1.61 -17.75
C ASP A 83 -24.42 -1.89 -16.38
N ALA A 84 -24.48 -3.14 -15.93
CA ALA A 84 -23.83 -3.56 -14.69
C ALA A 84 -22.30 -3.46 -14.81
N GLU A 85 -21.75 -3.75 -15.99
CA GLU A 85 -20.31 -3.62 -16.25
C GLU A 85 -19.87 -2.15 -16.24
N ARG A 86 -20.64 -1.24 -16.85
CA ARG A 86 -20.36 0.21 -16.81
C ARG A 86 -20.34 0.74 -15.38
N GLN A 87 -21.31 0.35 -14.55
CA GLN A 87 -21.34 0.75 -13.13
C GLN A 87 -20.15 0.17 -12.35
N ARG A 88 -19.83 -1.11 -12.58
CA ARG A 88 -18.67 -1.76 -11.96
C ARG A 88 -17.35 -1.08 -12.33
N ARG A 89 -17.15 -0.72 -13.60
CA ARG A 89 -15.96 0.01 -14.06
C ARG A 89 -15.86 1.39 -13.40
N LYS A 90 -16.95 2.15 -13.32
CA LYS A 90 -16.98 3.44 -12.60
C LYS A 90 -16.60 3.27 -11.13
N ALA A 91 -17.18 2.29 -10.43
CA ALA A 91 -16.85 2.01 -9.04
C ALA A 91 -15.38 1.59 -8.86
N LEU A 92 -14.83 0.80 -9.78
CA LEU A 92 -13.41 0.44 -9.78
C LEU A 92 -12.51 1.66 -9.96
N ILE A 93 -12.84 2.58 -10.87
CA ILE A 93 -12.07 3.83 -11.07
C ILE A 93 -12.10 4.66 -9.79
N VAL A 94 -13.29 4.89 -9.23
CA VAL A 94 -13.44 5.65 -7.97
C VAL A 94 -12.61 5.04 -6.85
N LYS A 95 -12.66 3.71 -6.69
CA LYS A 95 -11.85 2.98 -5.72
C LYS A 95 -10.35 3.26 -5.92
N HIS A 96 -9.84 3.16 -7.15
CA HIS A 96 -8.42 3.40 -7.41
C HIS A 96 -8.04 4.85 -7.14
N VAL A 97 -8.86 5.83 -7.54
CA VAL A 97 -8.58 7.25 -7.27
C VAL A 97 -8.47 7.50 -5.77
N ILE A 98 -9.39 6.95 -4.97
CA ILE A 98 -9.37 7.07 -3.50
C ILE A 98 -8.12 6.41 -2.93
N LEU A 99 -7.82 5.18 -3.35
CA LEU A 99 -6.65 4.46 -2.84
C LEU A 99 -5.34 5.14 -3.23
N PHE A 100 -5.16 5.57 -4.48
CA PHE A 100 -3.98 6.32 -4.92
C PHE A 100 -3.82 7.63 -4.15
N SER A 101 -4.93 8.34 -3.90
CA SER A 101 -4.91 9.54 -3.08
C SER A 101 -4.44 9.23 -1.66
N ALA A 102 -4.95 8.16 -1.05
CA ALA A 102 -4.52 7.71 0.28
C ALA A 102 -3.02 7.36 0.31
N TYR A 103 -2.51 6.67 -0.72
CA TYR A 103 -1.08 6.38 -0.86
C TYR A 103 -0.25 7.66 -0.93
N ALA A 104 -0.62 8.57 -1.82
CA ALA A 104 0.08 9.84 -2.02
C ALA A 104 0.10 10.66 -0.73
N LEU A 105 -1.05 10.82 -0.07
CA LEU A 105 -1.16 11.53 1.19
C LEU A 105 -0.35 10.87 2.31
N GLY A 106 -0.35 9.53 2.39
CA GLY A 106 0.48 8.78 3.33
C GLY A 106 1.97 9.07 3.16
N TYR A 107 2.46 9.03 1.92
CA TYR A 107 3.87 9.37 1.63
C TYR A 107 4.20 10.84 1.88
N LEU A 108 3.33 11.77 1.47
CA LEU A 108 3.50 13.19 1.76
C LEU A 108 3.58 13.44 3.28
N TRP A 109 2.77 12.74 4.06
CA TRP A 109 2.74 12.86 5.52
C TRP A 109 4.02 12.36 6.19
N ILE A 110 4.59 11.24 5.74
CA ILE A 110 5.81 10.68 6.36
C ILE A 110 7.10 11.23 5.76
N TRP A 111 7.05 11.87 4.59
CA TRP A 111 8.23 12.39 3.90
C TRP A 111 9.05 13.33 4.78
N SER A 112 8.39 14.32 5.39
CA SER A 112 9.05 15.28 6.28
C SER A 112 9.54 14.65 7.60
N LYS A 113 8.98 13.50 7.99
CA LYS A 113 9.41 12.77 9.20
C LYS A 113 10.70 11.99 8.96
N VAL A 114 10.78 11.31 7.81
CA VAL A 114 11.91 10.44 7.45
C VAL A 114 13.11 11.24 6.92
N PHE A 115 12.84 12.27 6.10
CA PHE A 115 13.86 13.06 5.40
C PHE A 115 14.03 14.47 5.98
N HIS A 116 13.88 14.61 7.30
CA HIS A 116 14.32 15.81 7.99
C HIS A 116 15.85 15.87 8.14
N SER A 117 16.36 17.10 8.22
CA SER A 117 17.70 17.37 8.77
C SER A 117 17.54 17.58 10.27
N VAL A 118 18.06 16.64 11.06
CA VAL A 118 18.39 16.86 12.47
C VAL A 118 19.80 17.40 12.54
#